data_AF-A0A7C3XI08-F1
#
_entry.id   AF-A0A7C3XI08-F1
#
_cell.length_a   1.000
_cell.length_b   1.000
_cell.length_c   1.000
_cell.angle_alpha   90.00
_cell.angle_beta   90.00
_cell.angle_gamma   90.00
#
_symmetry.space_group_name_H-M   'P 1'
#
loop_
_entity.id
_entity.type
_entity.pdbx_description
1 polymer ?
#
loop_
_entity_poly.entity_id
_entity_poly.type
_entity_poly.pdbx_seq_one_letter_code
_entity_poly.pdbx_strand_id
1 'polypeptide(L)'
;MTRSCAAAVLGKALVGALIAAGAALIPLAQYTSAMLLWRDSPINIQSIPDDGGPLPARLVWHPWTYRFLTAMAGMPMAAALVFYLFFAAGGAYLILRVLNPTFRVTTGVDWNRWLLFKTYMHSAPLIKVIVTMVPVQVAVFFLWLMLQAFLPHGPAGSLTVAFLVGGGSWLALSRNGFVGDCDSGNYLLPSRRDAISLVIRGGLFGLIVWLLLFNLLEIQPQSLSRMARGLGGVGEQAWRPFAAAWLASAALAGAASVLSAVGLGHYGVPKQNRMTAGILGATLTAALAIGTQRAWPEVARSRYDYDWNRQDHARPPWWTPRASDRALRIWLALPVRGQWRAKPVAAVGISQIELSDEHLRRIRTHLLGRQYTSALTSPGFVAEYDAACRRLNASARLKACTEGARRSGDPLFLHTLLSDLWMLAGLPEAAKYTEVLRDGRVVWYPTHDSRLPAGDICARHGMIREALQWYGEAGIPPTRAKERASRMAIFTSGRLQGTFVGSARGVTAAAVIVPAQAEVVGLLAGDQPAQIGPFMLREVVRSGKAAADGRFELTHIPEGDYRLGVYVAVPHTNRIRGVRVESNAAATEPFAIDASAPDISVGTLRLSVLIAE
;
A
#
# COMPACT_ATOMS: atom_id res chain seq x y z
N MET A 1 -33.23 -14.12 40.12
CA MET A 1 -32.05 -14.93 39.73
C MET A 1 -31.74 -14.92 38.22
N THR A 2 -32.69 -14.69 37.31
CA THR A 2 -32.43 -14.72 35.85
C THR A 2 -31.55 -13.58 35.34
N ARG A 3 -31.71 -12.35 35.87
CA ARG A 3 -30.91 -11.17 35.46
C ARG A 3 -29.41 -11.31 35.74
N SER A 4 -29.02 -11.96 36.85
CA SER A 4 -27.60 -12.14 37.19
C SER A 4 -26.88 -13.13 36.27
N CYS A 5 -27.59 -14.11 35.72
CA CYS A 5 -27.01 -15.11 34.82
C CYS A 5 -26.71 -14.53 33.42
N ALA A 6 -27.61 -13.72 32.87
CA ALA A 6 -27.39 -13.05 31.59
C ALA A 6 -26.21 -12.07 31.65
N ALA A 7 -26.13 -11.28 32.72
CA ALA A 7 -25.01 -10.36 32.95
C ALA A 7 -23.67 -11.12 33.06
N ALA A 8 -23.65 -12.28 33.71
CA ALA A 8 -22.44 -13.11 33.80
C ALA A 8 -21.99 -13.67 32.45
N VAL A 9 -22.92 -14.11 31.59
CA VAL A 9 -22.61 -14.57 30.23
C VAL A 9 -22.08 -13.43 29.37
N LEU A 10 -22.73 -12.26 29.44
CA LEU A 10 -22.29 -11.07 28.70
C LEU A 10 -20.91 -10.60 29.15
N GLY A 11 -20.65 -10.60 30.47
CA GLY A 11 -19.34 -10.27 31.03
C GLY A 11 -18.25 -11.21 30.53
N LYS A 12 -18.51 -12.53 30.46
CA LYS A 12 -17.55 -13.48 29.89
C LYS A 12 -17.32 -13.26 28.40
N ALA A 13 -18.38 -12.99 27.63
CA ALA A 13 -18.26 -12.70 26.21
C ALA A 13 -17.43 -11.43 25.95
N LEU A 14 -17.64 -10.38 26.75
CA LEU A 14 -16.85 -9.14 26.70
C LEU A 14 -15.37 -9.40 27.01
N VAL A 15 -15.07 -10.19 28.04
CA VAL A 15 -13.67 -10.57 28.35
C VAL A 15 -13.05 -11.35 27.19
N GLY A 16 -13.79 -12.28 26.59
CA GLY A 16 -13.34 -13.01 25.39
C GLY A 16 -13.04 -12.08 24.21
N ALA A 17 -13.90 -11.09 24.00
CA ALA A 17 -13.72 -10.07 22.97
C ALA A 17 -12.44 -9.25 23.18
N LEU A 18 -12.19 -8.80 24.42
CA LEU A 18 -11.00 -8.02 24.78
C LEU A 18 -9.71 -8.83 24.64
N ILE A 19 -9.72 -10.11 25.06
CA ILE A 19 -8.57 -11.01 24.90
C ILE A 19 -8.26 -11.21 23.41
N ALA A 20 -9.26 -11.50 22.59
CA ALA A 20 -9.05 -11.72 21.17
C ALA A 20 -8.57 -10.45 20.43
N ALA A 21 -9.16 -9.28 20.74
CA ALA A 21 -8.71 -8.01 20.18
C ALA A 21 -7.27 -7.67 20.60
N GLY A 22 -6.92 -7.89 21.87
CA GLY A 22 -5.55 -7.69 22.37
C GLY A 22 -4.54 -8.62 21.68
N ALA A 23 -4.88 -9.89 21.49
CA ALA A 23 -4.05 -10.84 20.74
C ALA A 23 -3.88 -10.45 19.26
N ALA A 24 -4.93 -9.91 18.65
CA ALA A 24 -4.93 -9.46 17.26
C ALA A 24 -4.16 -8.14 17.04
N LEU A 25 -3.85 -7.40 18.10
CA LEU A 25 -3.11 -6.14 18.03
C LEU A 25 -1.65 -6.35 17.64
N ILE A 26 -0.98 -7.40 18.12
CA ILE A 26 0.42 -7.70 17.77
C ILE A 26 0.60 -7.87 16.26
N PRO A 27 -0.09 -8.82 15.59
CA PRO A 27 0.11 -8.99 14.16
C PRO A 27 -0.27 -7.72 13.40
N LEU A 28 -1.34 -7.02 13.79
CA LEU A 28 -1.67 -5.72 13.20
C LEU A 28 -0.52 -4.73 13.31
N ALA A 29 0.10 -4.59 14.49
CA ALA A 29 1.23 -3.70 14.71
C ALA A 29 2.46 -4.14 13.92
N GLN A 30 2.80 -5.44 13.92
CA GLN A 30 3.91 -6.00 13.15
C GLN A 30 3.77 -5.75 11.65
N TYR A 31 2.60 -6.05 11.08
CA TYR A 31 2.35 -5.78 9.66
C TYR A 31 2.33 -4.29 9.35
N THR A 32 1.69 -3.48 10.19
CA THR A 32 1.68 -2.03 10.02
C THR A 32 3.10 -1.47 10.08
N SER A 33 3.92 -1.92 11.02
CA SER A 33 5.32 -1.54 11.12
C SER A 33 6.14 -2.02 9.93
N ALA A 34 5.93 -3.24 9.45
CA ALA A 34 6.61 -3.75 8.25
C ALA A 34 6.22 -2.96 6.99
N MET A 35 5.01 -2.40 6.94
CA MET A 35 4.56 -1.50 5.86
C MET A 35 5.18 -0.09 5.96
N LEU A 36 5.48 0.37 7.17
CA LEU A 36 5.94 1.73 7.45
C LEU A 36 7.47 1.84 7.53
N LEU A 37 8.15 0.80 8.01
CA LEU A 37 9.54 0.90 8.52
C LEU A 37 10.55 -0.04 7.90
N TRP A 38 10.17 -0.98 7.03
CA TRP A 38 11.13 -1.96 6.51
C TRP A 38 11.36 -1.78 5.01
N ARG A 39 12.50 -1.18 4.66
CA ARG A 39 12.79 -0.67 3.31
C ARG A 39 12.70 -1.78 2.27
N ASP A 40 13.21 -2.94 2.67
CA ASP A 40 13.35 -4.14 1.86
C ASP A 40 12.22 -5.16 2.08
N SER A 41 11.20 -4.81 2.86
CA SER A 41 10.04 -5.68 3.01
C SER A 41 9.31 -5.79 1.67
N PRO A 42 8.94 -6.99 1.20
CA PRO A 42 8.08 -7.14 0.01
C PRO A 42 6.70 -6.50 0.21
N ILE A 43 6.34 -6.24 1.47
CA ILE A 43 5.10 -5.56 1.90
C ILE A 43 5.40 -4.11 2.27
N ASN A 44 6.56 -3.56 1.91
CA ASN A 44 6.83 -2.15 2.10
C ASN A 44 5.97 -1.34 1.13
N ILE A 45 5.18 -0.42 1.68
CA ILE A 45 4.11 0.29 0.96
C ILE A 45 4.49 1.74 0.71
N GLN A 46 5.31 2.27 1.60
CA GLN A 46 6.02 3.50 1.39
C GLN A 46 7.43 3.05 1.03
N SER A 47 8.08 3.60 -0.01
CA SER A 47 9.53 3.74 0.14
C SER A 47 9.68 4.40 1.51
N ILE A 48 10.31 3.75 2.51
CA ILE A 48 10.64 4.48 3.74
C ILE A 48 11.32 5.72 3.20
N PRO A 49 10.72 6.91 3.35
CA PRO A 49 11.40 8.11 2.90
C PRO A 49 12.71 8.04 3.65
N ASP A 50 13.85 8.01 2.95
CA ASP A 50 15.16 8.04 3.58
C ASP A 50 15.08 8.97 4.79
N ASP A 51 15.50 8.47 5.96
CA ASP A 51 15.19 9.02 7.28
C ASP A 51 15.17 10.57 7.28
N GLY A 52 13.97 11.18 7.21
CA GLY A 52 13.83 12.64 7.37
C GLY A 52 12.80 13.37 6.52
N GLY A 53 12.01 12.71 5.68
CA GLY A 53 10.96 13.34 4.88
C GLY A 53 9.59 13.24 5.57
N PRO A 54 8.83 14.34 5.76
CA PRO A 54 7.47 14.25 6.25
C PRO A 54 6.54 13.52 5.24
N LEU A 55 5.40 13.09 5.76
CA LEU A 55 4.43 12.27 5.05
C LEU A 55 3.25 13.18 4.64
N PRO A 56 2.57 12.96 3.49
CA PRO A 56 1.34 13.65 3.13
C PRO A 56 0.38 13.65 4.31
N ALA A 57 -0.44 14.69 4.56
CA ALA A 57 -1.32 14.72 5.76
C ALA A 57 -2.17 13.44 5.92
N ARG A 58 -2.62 12.85 4.81
CA ARG A 58 -3.33 11.56 4.74
C ARG A 58 -2.46 10.31 4.96
N LEU A 59 -1.14 10.46 4.91
CA LEU A 59 -0.08 9.51 5.26
C LEU A 59 0.56 9.79 6.63
N VAL A 60 0.24 10.93 7.28
CA VAL A 60 0.74 11.28 8.61
C VAL A 60 0.17 10.35 9.66
N TRP A 61 1.05 9.99 10.59
CA TRP A 61 0.71 9.28 11.80
C TRP A 61 0.87 10.21 12.99
N HIS A 62 -0.11 10.19 13.88
CA HIS A 62 0.03 10.82 15.17
C HIS A 62 1.24 10.21 15.90
N PRO A 63 2.14 11.01 16.48
CA PRO A 63 3.39 10.52 17.06
C PRO A 63 3.18 9.41 18.10
N TRP A 64 2.10 9.51 18.88
CA TRP A 64 1.76 8.49 19.87
C TRP A 64 1.38 7.15 19.20
N THR A 65 0.54 7.17 18.17
CA THR A 65 0.10 5.95 17.46
C THR A 65 1.29 5.28 16.78
N TYR A 66 2.15 6.07 16.13
CA TYR A 66 3.38 5.58 15.54
C TYR A 66 4.30 4.93 16.58
N ARG A 67 4.63 5.63 17.67
CA ARG A 67 5.47 5.08 18.75
C ARG A 67 4.88 3.82 19.36
N PHE A 68 3.57 3.78 19.54
CA PHE A 68 2.87 2.61 20.04
C PHE A 68 3.01 1.40 19.11
N LEU A 69 2.73 1.58 17.82
CA LEU A 69 2.81 0.50 16.83
C LEU A 69 4.24 0.01 16.64
N THR A 70 5.21 0.92 16.57
CA THR A 70 6.62 0.58 16.45
C THR A 70 7.15 -0.14 17.69
N ALA A 71 6.76 0.28 18.90
CA ALA A 71 7.10 -0.43 20.14
C ALA A 71 6.46 -1.83 20.22
N MET A 72 5.19 -1.96 19.82
CA MET A 72 4.49 -3.25 19.77
C MET A 72 5.09 -4.19 18.71
N ALA A 73 5.44 -3.67 17.54
CA ALA A 73 6.03 -4.45 16.45
C ALA A 73 7.49 -4.84 16.73
N GLY A 74 8.25 -3.93 17.34
CA GLY A 74 9.65 -4.11 17.72
C GLY A 74 9.84 -4.87 19.05
N MET A 75 8.78 -5.45 19.62
CA MET A 75 8.91 -6.29 20.80
C MET A 75 9.91 -7.42 20.50
N PRO A 76 10.92 -7.65 21.38
CA PRO A 76 11.78 -8.81 21.28
C PRO A 76 10.95 -10.08 21.17
N MET A 77 11.42 -11.09 20.43
CA MET A 77 10.69 -12.34 20.24
C MET A 77 10.24 -12.97 21.57
N ALA A 78 11.08 -12.87 22.61
CA ALA A 78 10.72 -13.30 23.97
C ALA A 78 9.54 -12.52 24.56
N ALA A 79 9.50 -11.19 24.41
CA ALA A 79 8.40 -10.36 24.90
C ALA A 79 7.12 -10.62 24.11
N ALA A 80 7.21 -10.73 22.78
CA ALA A 80 6.08 -11.11 21.94
C ALA A 80 5.54 -12.51 22.33
N LEU A 81 6.43 -13.48 22.55
CA LEU A 81 6.05 -14.82 23.01
C LEU A 81 5.38 -14.78 24.39
N VAL A 82 5.92 -14.02 25.35
CA VAL A 82 5.30 -13.84 26.68
C VAL A 82 3.92 -13.22 26.54
N PHE A 83 3.74 -12.23 25.68
CA PHE A 83 2.45 -11.62 25.41
C PHE A 83 1.47 -12.63 24.79
N TYR A 84 1.89 -13.40 23.78
CA TYR A 84 1.08 -14.48 23.21
C TYR A 84 0.71 -15.52 24.26
N LEU A 85 1.66 -15.96 25.09
CA LEU A 85 1.42 -16.88 26.19
C LEU A 85 0.45 -16.29 27.22
N PHE A 86 0.52 -15.00 27.50
CA PHE A 86 -0.40 -14.32 28.40
C PHE A 86 -1.84 -14.31 27.85
N PHE A 87 -2.03 -13.91 26.59
CA PHE A 87 -3.36 -13.93 25.96
C PHE A 87 -3.88 -15.35 25.75
N ALA A 88 -3.01 -16.28 25.36
CA ALA A 88 -3.33 -17.69 25.27
C ALA A 88 -3.77 -18.23 26.63
N ALA A 89 -2.96 -18.08 27.68
CA ALA A 89 -3.28 -18.54 29.03
C ALA A 89 -4.54 -17.84 29.58
N GLY A 90 -4.73 -16.55 29.31
CA GLY A 90 -5.93 -15.82 29.70
C GLY A 90 -7.19 -16.33 29.00
N GLY A 91 -7.14 -16.55 27.69
CA GLY A 91 -8.24 -17.13 26.92
C GLY A 91 -8.52 -18.57 27.31
N ALA A 92 -7.46 -19.34 27.55
CA ALA A 92 -7.50 -20.73 27.95
C ALA A 92 -8.10 -20.85 29.37
N TYR A 93 -7.73 -19.97 30.30
CA TYR A 93 -8.36 -19.83 31.61
C TYR A 93 -9.83 -19.42 31.51
N LEU A 94 -10.18 -18.48 30.63
CA LEU A 94 -11.58 -18.08 30.41
C LEU A 94 -12.43 -19.25 29.92
N ILE A 95 -11.93 -20.02 28.94
CA ILE A 95 -12.59 -21.23 28.45
C ILE A 95 -12.73 -22.24 29.59
N LEU A 96 -11.66 -22.51 30.34
CA LEU A 96 -11.72 -23.38 31.53
C LEU A 96 -12.82 -22.95 32.50
N ARG A 97 -12.94 -21.66 32.81
CA ARG A 97 -13.98 -21.13 33.70
C ARG A 97 -15.39 -21.19 33.08
N VAL A 98 -15.51 -21.38 31.78
CA VAL A 98 -16.78 -21.69 31.09
C VAL A 98 -17.08 -23.18 31.20
N LEU A 99 -16.11 -24.06 30.93
CA LEU A 99 -16.26 -25.51 30.95
C LEU A 99 -16.41 -26.10 32.34
N ASN A 100 -15.67 -25.53 33.28
CA ASN A 100 -15.56 -25.98 34.65
C ASN A 100 -15.59 -24.74 35.58
N PRO A 101 -16.78 -24.22 35.93
CA PRO A 101 -16.91 -23.06 36.80
C PRO A 101 -16.41 -23.31 38.23
N THR A 102 -16.28 -24.57 38.63
CA THR A 102 -15.68 -24.99 39.92
C THR A 102 -14.17 -25.11 39.82
N PHE A 103 -13.58 -25.00 38.63
CA PHE A 103 -12.14 -24.83 38.47
C PHE A 103 -11.71 -23.51 39.12
N ARG A 104 -11.16 -23.61 40.33
CA ARG A 104 -10.54 -22.51 41.05
C ARG A 104 -9.04 -22.67 40.94
N VAL A 105 -8.37 -21.58 40.59
CA VAL A 105 -6.91 -21.53 40.57
C VAL A 105 -6.30 -21.61 41.99
N THR A 106 -7.15 -21.48 43.01
CA THR A 106 -6.77 -21.61 44.43
C THR A 106 -7.50 -22.82 45.01
N THR A 107 -6.76 -23.68 45.71
CA THR A 107 -7.35 -24.76 46.51
C THR A 107 -7.96 -24.11 47.75
N GLY A 108 -9.28 -24.15 47.88
CA GLY A 108 -9.98 -24.04 49.17
C GLY A 108 -9.73 -22.80 50.04
N VAL A 109 -9.47 -21.61 49.49
CA VAL A 109 -9.43 -20.37 50.29
C VAL A 109 -10.33 -19.30 49.68
N ASP A 110 -11.28 -18.82 50.48
CA ASP A 110 -12.17 -17.73 50.12
C ASP A 110 -11.37 -16.45 49.86
N TRP A 111 -11.52 -15.91 48.65
CA TRP A 111 -11.00 -14.62 48.30
C TRP A 111 -11.84 -13.54 48.98
N ASN A 112 -11.21 -12.71 49.81
CA ASN A 112 -11.80 -11.43 50.13
C ASN A 112 -11.82 -10.62 48.82
N ARG A 113 -13.00 -10.26 48.32
CA ARG A 113 -13.24 -9.67 46.98
C ARG A 113 -12.47 -8.36 46.70
N TRP A 114 -11.80 -7.80 47.71
CA TRP A 114 -11.13 -6.50 47.68
C TRP A 114 -9.60 -6.52 47.66
N LEU A 115 -8.92 -7.67 47.89
CA LEU A 115 -7.46 -7.69 48.03
C LEU A 115 -6.82 -8.91 47.33
N LEU A 116 -6.20 -8.69 46.18
CA LEU A 116 -5.49 -9.67 45.34
C LEU A 116 -4.18 -10.24 45.93
N PHE A 117 -3.80 -9.87 47.17
CA PHE A 117 -2.42 -10.04 47.65
C PHE A 117 -2.22 -10.80 48.97
N LYS A 118 -3.28 -11.31 49.62
CA LYS A 118 -3.12 -12.16 50.82
C LYS A 118 -3.85 -13.49 50.66
N THR A 119 -3.11 -14.55 50.39
CA THR A 119 -3.56 -15.95 50.52
C THR A 119 -2.53 -16.78 51.27
N TYR A 120 -2.98 -17.55 52.25
CA TYR A 120 -2.20 -18.60 52.92
C TYR A 120 -2.30 -19.89 52.08
N MET A 121 -1.40 -20.08 51.10
CA MET A 121 -0.91 -21.38 50.60
C MET A 121 0.23 -21.18 49.57
N HIS A 122 1.18 -22.13 49.55
CA HIS A 122 2.54 -22.06 49.00
C HIS A 122 2.72 -22.12 47.45
N SER A 123 1.71 -21.84 46.62
CA SER A 123 1.94 -21.75 45.17
C SER A 123 1.02 -20.75 44.48
N ALA A 124 1.62 -19.89 43.64
CA ALA A 124 0.91 -18.85 42.92
C ALA A 124 -0.12 -19.46 41.94
N PRO A 125 -1.33 -18.87 41.79
CA PRO A 125 -2.38 -19.32 40.88
C PRO A 125 -1.88 -19.68 39.47
N LEU A 126 -0.96 -18.89 38.93
CA LEU A 126 -0.33 -19.11 37.63
C LEU A 126 0.28 -20.52 37.51
N ILE A 127 0.87 -21.05 38.58
CA ILE A 127 1.52 -22.37 38.60
C ILE A 127 0.53 -23.49 38.33
N LYS A 128 -0.71 -23.42 38.86
CA LYS A 128 -1.71 -24.47 38.61
C LYS A 128 -2.23 -24.43 37.19
N VAL A 129 -2.50 -23.25 36.64
CA VAL A 129 -2.87 -23.12 35.22
C VAL A 129 -1.75 -23.70 34.36
N ILE A 130 -0.49 -23.41 34.69
CA ILE A 130 0.66 -23.98 33.98
C ILE A 130 0.67 -25.51 34.13
N VAL A 131 0.59 -26.06 35.34
CA VAL A 131 0.73 -27.50 35.61
C VAL A 131 -0.44 -28.34 35.08
N THR A 132 -1.68 -27.82 35.04
CA THR A 132 -2.81 -28.59 34.48
C THR A 132 -3.05 -28.30 33.01
N MET A 133 -2.91 -27.04 32.60
CA MET A 133 -3.31 -26.65 31.25
C MET A 133 -2.19 -26.83 30.23
N VAL A 134 -0.94 -26.54 30.60
CA VAL A 134 0.18 -26.69 29.66
C VAL A 134 0.37 -28.16 29.26
N PRO A 135 0.36 -29.16 30.15
CA PRO A 135 0.48 -30.56 29.72
C PRO A 135 -0.67 -31.00 28.81
N VAL A 136 -1.91 -30.58 29.10
CA VAL A 136 -3.06 -30.89 28.24
C VAL A 136 -2.91 -30.21 26.87
N GLN A 137 -2.53 -28.93 26.82
CA GLN A 137 -2.31 -28.22 25.56
C GLN A 137 -1.11 -28.77 24.79
N VAL A 138 -0.04 -29.17 25.46
CA VAL A 138 1.13 -29.81 24.84
C VAL A 138 0.74 -31.16 24.26
N ALA A 139 0.01 -32.00 25.01
CA ALA A 139 -0.48 -33.29 24.51
C ALA A 139 -1.43 -33.11 23.31
N VAL A 140 -2.34 -32.14 23.39
CA VAL A 140 -3.26 -31.77 22.31
C VAL A 140 -2.50 -31.22 21.10
N PHE A 141 -1.43 -30.45 21.30
CA PHE A 141 -0.58 -29.94 20.24
C PHE A 141 0.22 -31.06 19.56
N PHE A 142 0.78 -32.01 20.31
CA PHE A 142 1.40 -33.19 19.73
C PHE A 142 0.39 -34.06 18.97
N LEU A 143 -0.83 -34.21 19.50
CA LEU A 143 -1.93 -34.87 18.78
C LEU A 143 -2.25 -34.12 17.48
N TRP A 144 -2.32 -32.79 17.51
CA TRP A 144 -2.51 -31.97 16.32
C TRP A 144 -1.41 -32.22 15.28
N LEU A 145 -0.13 -32.13 15.68
CA LEU A 145 1.01 -32.34 14.80
C LEU A 145 1.01 -33.75 14.20
N MET A 146 0.75 -34.76 15.04
CA MET A 146 0.64 -36.15 14.60
C MET A 146 -0.48 -36.30 13.57
N LEU A 147 -1.68 -35.81 13.85
CA LEU A 147 -2.81 -35.90 12.93
C LEU A 147 -2.54 -35.15 11.61
N GLN A 148 -1.86 -34.00 11.65
CA GLN A 148 -1.46 -33.29 10.44
C GLN A 148 -0.43 -34.04 9.59
N ALA A 149 0.41 -34.89 10.18
CA ALA A 149 1.35 -35.72 9.43
C ALA A 149 0.64 -36.87 8.68
N PHE A 150 -0.52 -37.32 9.15
CA PHE A 150 -1.25 -38.46 8.58
C PHE A 150 -2.46 -38.05 7.72
N LEU A 151 -3.05 -36.88 7.96
CA LEU A 151 -4.21 -36.41 7.20
C LEU A 151 -3.78 -35.59 5.98
N PRO A 152 -4.48 -35.72 4.83
CA PRO A 152 -4.18 -34.92 3.65
C PRO A 152 -4.21 -33.42 3.96
N HIS A 153 -3.25 -32.68 3.42
CA HIS A 153 -3.26 -31.22 3.47
C HIS A 153 -4.47 -30.69 2.70
N GLY A 154 -5.49 -30.26 3.43
CA GLY A 154 -6.71 -29.72 2.86
C GLY A 154 -7.73 -29.32 3.93
N PRO A 155 -8.80 -28.62 3.52
CA PRO A 155 -9.82 -28.12 4.45
C PRO A 155 -10.43 -29.24 5.30
N ALA A 156 -10.75 -30.38 4.68
CA ALA A 156 -11.32 -31.54 5.37
C ALA A 156 -10.39 -32.08 6.46
N GLY A 157 -9.09 -32.28 6.15
CA GLY A 157 -8.10 -32.73 7.13
C GLY A 157 -7.99 -31.76 8.31
N SER A 158 -7.93 -30.45 8.04
CA SER A 158 -7.83 -29.44 9.10
C SER A 158 -9.09 -29.35 9.99
N LEU A 159 -10.29 -29.53 9.42
CA LEU A 159 -11.55 -29.62 10.16
C LEU A 159 -11.57 -30.86 11.07
N THR A 160 -11.12 -32.01 10.57
CA THR A 160 -11.00 -33.25 11.36
C THR A 160 -10.05 -33.06 12.53
N VAL A 161 -8.86 -32.46 12.31
CA VAL A 161 -7.91 -32.15 13.39
C VAL A 161 -8.55 -31.24 14.43
N ALA A 162 -9.18 -30.15 14.01
CA ALA A 162 -9.84 -29.21 14.91
C ALA A 162 -10.94 -29.87 15.76
N PHE A 163 -11.74 -30.75 15.16
CA PHE A 163 -12.76 -31.52 15.87
C PHE A 163 -12.14 -32.45 16.92
N LEU A 164 -11.11 -33.22 16.55
CA LEU A 164 -10.48 -34.17 17.47
C LEU A 164 -9.77 -33.46 18.64
N VAL A 165 -9.05 -32.38 18.33
CA VAL A 165 -8.34 -31.54 19.32
C VAL A 165 -9.32 -30.86 20.27
N GLY A 166 -10.40 -30.28 19.74
CA GLY A 166 -11.46 -29.69 20.56
C GLY A 166 -12.12 -30.74 21.46
N GLY A 167 -12.43 -31.92 20.90
CA GLY A 167 -13.02 -33.05 21.63
C GLY A 167 -12.13 -33.53 22.79
N GLY A 168 -10.84 -33.75 22.51
CA GLY A 168 -9.86 -34.14 23.53
C GLY A 168 -9.69 -33.09 24.63
N SER A 169 -9.61 -31.81 24.26
CA SER A 169 -9.51 -30.70 25.21
C SER A 169 -10.72 -30.64 26.13
N TRP A 170 -11.92 -30.82 25.58
CA TRP A 170 -13.16 -30.74 26.36
C TRP A 170 -13.37 -31.95 27.27
N LEU A 171 -13.00 -33.15 26.79
CA LEU A 171 -13.00 -34.37 27.62
C LEU A 171 -12.01 -34.26 28.77
N ALA A 172 -10.84 -33.67 28.54
CA ALA A 172 -9.84 -33.48 29.59
C ALA A 172 -10.31 -32.43 30.62
N LEU A 173 -10.77 -31.26 30.15
CA LEU A 173 -10.87 -30.05 30.98
C LEU A 173 -12.27 -29.75 31.53
N SER A 174 -13.31 -30.39 31.01
CA SER A 174 -14.68 -30.20 31.51
C SER A 174 -14.81 -30.67 32.96
N ARG A 175 -15.76 -30.11 33.71
CA ARG A 175 -16.09 -30.55 35.09
C ARG A 175 -16.42 -32.04 35.17
N ASN A 176 -17.10 -32.56 34.15
CA ASN A 176 -17.44 -33.99 34.08
C ASN A 176 -16.36 -34.80 33.35
N GLY A 177 -15.23 -34.18 33.02
CA GLY A 177 -14.11 -34.78 32.31
C GLY A 177 -13.05 -35.36 33.26
N PHE A 178 -11.84 -35.57 32.75
CA PHE A 178 -10.75 -36.16 33.54
C PHE A 178 -10.25 -35.27 34.69
N VAL A 179 -10.33 -33.96 34.55
CA VAL A 179 -9.98 -33.02 35.63
C VAL A 179 -11.02 -33.05 36.76
N GLY A 180 -12.24 -33.53 36.48
CA GLY A 180 -13.29 -33.73 37.49
C GLY A 180 -13.81 -32.43 38.13
N ASP A 181 -14.59 -32.61 39.19
CA ASP A 181 -15.13 -31.50 39.97
C ASP A 181 -14.17 -31.13 41.11
N CYS A 182 -13.40 -30.06 40.87
CA CYS A 182 -12.36 -29.62 41.79
C CYS A 182 -12.91 -29.19 43.16
N ASP A 183 -14.14 -28.66 43.23
CA ASP A 183 -14.73 -28.20 44.49
C ASP A 183 -15.20 -29.38 45.37
N SER A 184 -15.58 -30.52 44.77
CA SER A 184 -16.01 -31.71 45.53
C SER A 184 -14.91 -32.76 45.70
N GLY A 185 -13.72 -32.54 45.10
CA GLY A 185 -12.63 -33.52 45.08
C GLY A 185 -12.97 -34.81 44.32
N ASN A 186 -14.03 -34.77 43.50
CA ASN A 186 -14.54 -35.93 42.81
C ASN A 186 -13.88 -36.07 41.43
N TYR A 187 -12.90 -36.97 41.34
CA TYR A 187 -12.12 -37.27 40.14
C TYR A 187 -12.59 -38.57 39.43
N LEU A 188 -13.86 -38.92 39.58
CA LEU A 188 -14.41 -40.09 38.89
C LEU A 188 -14.30 -39.93 37.37
N LEU A 189 -13.90 -41.01 36.70
CA LEU A 189 -13.86 -41.06 35.24
C LEU A 189 -15.27 -40.83 34.66
N PRO A 190 -15.40 -40.08 33.55
CA PRO A 190 -16.69 -39.89 32.90
C PRO A 190 -17.30 -41.23 32.49
N SER A 191 -18.63 -41.36 32.63
CA SER A 191 -19.34 -42.49 32.04
C SER A 191 -19.13 -42.50 30.52
N ARG A 192 -19.26 -43.67 29.87
CA ARG A 192 -19.12 -43.77 28.40
C ARG A 192 -20.02 -42.79 27.65
N ARG A 193 -21.26 -42.59 28.13
CA ARG A 193 -22.22 -41.65 27.52
C ARG A 193 -21.78 -40.19 27.71
N ASP A 194 -21.28 -39.84 28.89
CA ASP A 194 -20.77 -38.50 29.16
C ASP A 194 -19.51 -38.21 28.35
N ALA A 195 -18.58 -39.17 28.27
CA ALA A 195 -17.36 -39.06 27.48
C ALA A 195 -17.67 -38.77 26.00
N ILE A 196 -18.60 -39.53 25.39
CA ILE A 196 -19.04 -39.28 24.01
C ILE A 196 -19.66 -37.89 23.87
N SER A 197 -20.52 -37.48 24.80
CA SER A 197 -21.14 -36.15 24.77
C SER A 197 -20.11 -35.02 24.88
N LEU A 198 -19.11 -35.17 25.75
CA LEU A 198 -18.02 -34.21 25.95
C LEU A 198 -17.14 -34.11 24.70
N VAL A 199 -16.80 -35.24 24.09
CA VAL A 199 -16.02 -35.28 22.84
C VAL A 199 -16.78 -34.59 21.71
N ILE A 200 -18.08 -34.86 21.53
CA ILE A 200 -18.87 -34.23 20.47
C ILE A 200 -18.98 -32.71 20.69
N ARG A 201 -19.29 -32.26 21.92
CA ARG A 201 -19.38 -30.83 22.23
C ARG A 201 -18.04 -30.12 22.04
N GLY A 202 -16.97 -30.75 22.53
CA GLY A 202 -15.61 -30.25 22.34
C GLY A 202 -15.23 -30.17 20.87
N GLY A 203 -15.58 -31.19 20.09
CA GLY A 203 -15.29 -31.20 18.66
C GLY A 203 -16.07 -30.14 17.90
N LEU A 204 -17.35 -29.95 18.21
CA LEU A 204 -18.15 -28.84 17.65
C LEU A 204 -17.55 -27.47 18.02
N PHE A 205 -17.11 -27.30 19.26
CA PHE A 205 -16.42 -26.07 19.66
C PHE A 205 -15.09 -25.89 18.91
N GLY A 206 -14.30 -26.95 18.78
CA GLY A 206 -13.06 -26.95 18.01
C GLY A 206 -13.28 -26.53 16.56
N LEU A 207 -14.35 -27.03 15.93
CA LEU A 207 -14.76 -26.61 14.58
C LEU A 207 -15.15 -25.12 14.52
N ILE A 208 -15.89 -24.61 15.51
CA ILE A 208 -16.25 -23.18 15.59
C ILE A 208 -15.00 -22.31 15.71
N VAL A 209 -14.10 -22.67 16.63
CA VAL A 209 -12.83 -21.94 16.82
C VAL A 209 -11.98 -22.01 15.56
N TRP A 210 -11.91 -23.18 14.91
CA TRP A 210 -11.21 -23.33 13.63
C TRP A 210 -11.81 -22.46 12.54
N LEU A 211 -13.13 -22.44 12.39
CA LEU A 211 -13.82 -21.58 11.42
C LEU A 211 -13.52 -20.10 11.70
N LEU A 212 -13.57 -19.67 12.96
CA LEU A 212 -13.27 -18.31 13.35
C LEU A 212 -11.80 -17.94 13.06
N LEU A 213 -10.86 -18.83 13.41
CA LEU A 213 -9.44 -18.63 13.11
C LEU A 213 -9.20 -18.60 11.60
N PHE A 214 -9.75 -19.53 10.83
CA PHE A 214 -9.58 -19.58 9.39
C PHE A 214 -10.14 -18.33 8.71
N ASN A 215 -11.34 -17.89 9.07
CA ASN A 215 -11.95 -16.66 8.53
C ASN A 215 -11.18 -15.39 8.93
N LEU A 216 -10.65 -15.31 10.16
CA LEU A 216 -9.78 -14.21 10.58
C LEU A 216 -8.42 -14.26 9.87
N LEU A 217 -7.89 -15.45 9.61
CA LEU A 217 -6.64 -15.64 8.86
C LEU A 217 -6.81 -15.36 7.36
N GLU A 218 -8.01 -15.39 6.79
CA GLU A 218 -8.25 -14.96 5.40
C GLU A 218 -8.25 -13.43 5.25
N ILE A 219 -8.70 -12.69 6.27
CA ILE A 219 -8.40 -11.25 6.38
C ILE A 219 -6.97 -11.09 6.88
N GLN A 220 -5.98 -11.58 6.14
CA GLN A 220 -4.60 -11.34 6.53
C GLN A 220 -4.40 -9.84 6.65
N PRO A 221 -3.74 -9.34 7.72
CA PRO A 221 -3.34 -7.96 7.77
C PRO A 221 -2.56 -7.58 6.52
N GLN A 222 -1.81 -8.52 5.93
CA GLN A 222 -1.16 -8.37 4.62
C GLN A 222 -2.10 -7.95 3.48
N SER A 223 -3.30 -8.53 3.37
CA SER A 223 -4.27 -8.18 2.32
C SER A 223 -4.85 -6.78 2.57
N LEU A 224 -5.13 -6.43 3.84
CA LEU A 224 -5.48 -5.07 4.24
C LEU A 224 -4.36 -4.09 3.89
N SER A 225 -3.11 -4.48 4.16
CA SER A 225 -1.91 -3.73 3.82
C SER A 225 -1.82 -3.50 2.31
N ARG A 226 -1.92 -4.56 1.50
CA ARG A 226 -1.85 -4.48 0.03
C ARG A 226 -2.98 -3.63 -0.56
N MET A 227 -4.19 -3.73 -0.01
CA MET A 227 -5.28 -2.83 -0.39
C MET A 227 -4.92 -1.37 -0.11
N ALA A 228 -4.40 -1.11 1.09
CA ALA A 228 -4.02 0.22 1.50
C ALA A 228 -2.77 0.73 0.74
N ARG A 229 -1.92 -0.16 0.21
CA ARG A 229 -0.89 0.14 -0.80
C ARG A 229 -1.51 0.63 -2.10
N GLY A 230 -2.48 -0.10 -2.61
CA GLY A 230 -3.19 0.26 -3.84
C GLY A 230 -3.78 1.67 -3.76
N LEU A 231 -4.18 2.11 -2.56
CA LEU A 231 -4.71 3.45 -2.31
C LEU A 231 -3.67 4.59 -2.27
N GLY A 232 -2.38 4.31 -2.52
CA GLY A 232 -1.31 5.33 -2.57
C GLY A 232 -0.61 5.60 -1.23
N GLY A 233 -0.61 4.60 -0.34
CA GLY A 233 -0.02 4.67 0.99
C GLY A 233 -1.06 4.79 2.10
N VAL A 234 -0.67 4.47 3.34
CA VAL A 234 -1.57 4.48 4.50
C VAL A 234 -1.07 5.44 5.57
N GLY A 235 -1.79 6.55 5.75
CA GLY A 235 -1.67 7.31 6.99
C GLY A 235 -2.69 6.86 7.99
N GLU A 236 -2.58 7.41 9.18
CA GLU A 236 -3.40 6.97 10.30
C GLU A 236 -4.90 7.12 10.01
N GLN A 237 -5.33 8.16 9.29
CA GLN A 237 -6.73 8.36 8.95
C GLN A 237 -7.29 7.23 8.07
N ALA A 238 -6.51 6.75 7.10
CA ALA A 238 -6.90 5.61 6.25
C ALA A 238 -6.70 4.27 6.98
N TRP A 239 -5.70 4.18 7.86
CA TRP A 239 -5.41 2.97 8.63
C TRP A 239 -6.44 2.69 9.73
N ARG A 240 -6.90 3.71 10.45
CA ARG A 240 -7.81 3.57 11.61
C ARG A 240 -9.07 2.76 11.29
N PRO A 241 -9.80 2.99 10.18
CA PRO A 241 -10.92 2.14 9.80
C PRO A 241 -10.53 0.67 9.59
N PHE A 242 -9.36 0.40 9.02
CA PHE A 242 -8.87 -0.98 8.82
C PHE A 242 -8.47 -1.63 10.13
N ALA A 243 -7.74 -0.92 10.99
CA ALA A 243 -7.40 -1.38 12.33
C ALA A 243 -8.66 -1.65 13.16
N ALA A 244 -9.65 -0.75 13.10
CA ALA A 244 -10.93 -0.93 13.77
C ALA A 244 -11.67 -2.15 13.23
N ALA A 245 -11.74 -2.36 11.91
CA ALA A 245 -12.37 -3.53 11.31
C ALA A 245 -11.68 -4.84 11.71
N TRP A 246 -10.35 -4.87 11.72
CA TRP A 246 -9.55 -6.03 12.15
C TRP A 246 -9.79 -6.35 13.63
N LEU A 247 -9.64 -5.34 14.50
CA LEU A 247 -9.81 -5.51 15.95
C LEU A 247 -11.26 -5.84 16.32
N ALA A 248 -12.24 -5.24 15.64
CA ALA A 248 -13.66 -5.56 15.83
C ALA A 248 -13.98 -7.00 15.37
N SER A 249 -13.41 -7.45 14.25
CA SER A 249 -13.60 -8.84 13.79
C SER A 249 -13.01 -9.83 14.79
N ALA A 250 -11.80 -9.55 15.31
CA ALA A 250 -11.19 -10.37 16.35
C ALA A 250 -12.02 -10.36 17.65
N ALA A 251 -12.50 -9.19 18.07
CA ALA A 251 -13.37 -9.04 19.25
C ALA A 251 -14.66 -9.85 19.11
N LEU A 252 -15.34 -9.75 17.97
CA LEU A 252 -16.55 -10.51 17.68
C LEU A 252 -16.27 -12.01 17.65
N ALA A 253 -15.13 -12.45 17.11
CA ALA A 253 -14.74 -13.86 17.10
C ALA A 253 -14.46 -14.38 18.53
N GLY A 254 -13.81 -13.58 19.38
CA GLY A 254 -13.62 -13.90 20.79
C GLY A 254 -14.95 -14.03 21.53
N ALA A 255 -15.88 -13.09 21.32
CA ALA A 255 -17.22 -13.15 21.88
C ALA A 255 -18.00 -14.38 21.38
N ALA A 256 -17.98 -14.65 20.07
CA ALA A 256 -18.64 -15.79 19.43
C ALA A 256 -18.11 -17.12 19.98
N SER A 257 -16.79 -17.23 20.18
CA SER A 257 -16.15 -18.40 20.79
C SER A 257 -16.69 -18.63 22.21
N VAL A 258 -16.68 -17.60 23.06
CA VAL A 258 -17.15 -17.72 24.45
C VAL A 258 -18.64 -18.06 24.50
N LEU A 259 -19.47 -17.39 23.70
CA LEU A 259 -20.91 -17.65 23.64
C LEU A 259 -21.22 -19.07 23.16
N SER A 260 -20.49 -19.57 22.16
CA SER A 260 -20.58 -20.96 21.71
C SER A 260 -20.16 -21.94 22.80
N ALA A 261 -19.07 -21.65 23.51
CA ALA A 261 -18.63 -22.48 24.63
C ALA A 261 -19.67 -22.52 25.76
N VAL A 262 -20.29 -21.37 26.06
CA VAL A 262 -21.37 -21.28 27.05
C VAL A 262 -22.55 -22.14 26.63
N GLY A 263 -22.95 -22.06 25.36
CA GLY A 263 -24.08 -22.83 24.83
C GLY A 263 -23.84 -24.33 24.82
N LEU A 264 -22.62 -24.77 24.55
CA LEU A 264 -22.27 -26.19 24.47
C LEU A 264 -22.14 -26.87 25.84
N GLY A 265 -21.83 -26.14 26.92
CA GLY A 265 -21.54 -26.84 28.16
C GLY A 265 -21.43 -26.09 29.47
N HIS A 266 -21.73 -24.78 29.56
CA HIS A 266 -21.49 -24.08 30.83
C HIS A 266 -22.34 -24.64 31.97
N TYR A 267 -21.69 -25.13 33.02
CA TYR A 267 -22.36 -25.67 34.19
C TYR A 267 -23.01 -24.55 35.02
N GLY A 268 -24.22 -24.76 35.54
CA GLY A 268 -24.92 -23.75 36.37
C GLY A 268 -25.61 -22.61 35.61
N VAL A 269 -25.51 -22.57 34.27
CA VAL A 269 -26.33 -21.69 33.44
C VAL A 269 -27.61 -22.45 33.03
N PRO A 270 -28.81 -21.89 33.22
CA PRO A 270 -30.06 -22.53 32.81
C PRO A 270 -30.05 -22.92 31.34
N LYS A 271 -30.71 -24.04 30.98
CA LYS A 271 -30.74 -24.58 29.62
C LYS A 271 -31.13 -23.54 28.58
N GLN A 272 -32.13 -22.71 28.87
CA GLN A 272 -32.61 -21.64 27.98
C GLN A 272 -31.50 -20.62 27.68
N ASN A 273 -30.82 -20.10 28.70
CA ASN A 273 -29.73 -19.13 28.54
C ASN A 273 -28.54 -19.73 27.78
N ARG A 274 -28.23 -21.03 27.99
CA ARG A 274 -27.20 -21.72 27.19
C ARG A 274 -27.61 -21.80 25.73
N MET A 275 -28.85 -22.21 25.45
CA MET A 275 -29.35 -22.31 24.08
C MET A 275 -29.29 -20.95 23.39
N THR A 276 -29.73 -19.88 24.06
CA THR A 276 -29.64 -18.51 23.54
C THR A 276 -28.19 -18.10 23.29
N ALA A 277 -27.27 -18.34 24.23
CA ALA A 277 -25.85 -18.03 24.05
C ALA A 277 -25.23 -18.82 22.88
N GLY A 278 -25.53 -20.11 22.76
CA GLY A 278 -25.06 -20.96 21.66
C GLY A 278 -25.56 -20.50 20.30
N ILE A 279 -26.86 -20.17 20.20
CA ILE A 279 -27.45 -19.59 18.97
C ILE A 279 -26.76 -18.27 18.63
N LEU A 280 -26.62 -17.36 19.59
CA LEU A 280 -25.94 -16.07 19.36
C LEU A 280 -24.48 -16.27 18.92
N GLY A 281 -23.75 -17.19 19.55
CA GLY A 281 -22.38 -17.52 19.16
C GLY A 281 -22.27 -18.09 17.75
N ALA A 282 -23.19 -18.99 17.36
CA ALA A 282 -23.26 -19.55 16.02
C ALA A 282 -23.64 -18.48 14.98
N THR A 283 -24.62 -17.62 15.28
CA THR A 283 -25.03 -16.51 14.40
C THR A 283 -23.89 -15.51 14.21
N LEU A 284 -23.17 -15.14 15.28
CA LEU A 284 -21.99 -14.28 15.18
C LEU A 284 -20.88 -14.91 14.35
N THR A 285 -20.63 -16.22 14.53
CA THR A 285 -19.64 -16.96 13.73
C THR A 285 -20.00 -16.96 12.25
N ALA A 286 -21.26 -17.25 11.92
CA ALA A 286 -21.75 -17.22 10.54
C ALA A 286 -21.71 -15.81 9.93
N ALA A 287 -22.13 -14.79 10.70
CA ALA A 287 -22.07 -13.39 10.27
C ALA A 287 -20.64 -12.93 10.02
N LEU A 288 -19.67 -13.34 10.86
CA LEU A 288 -18.26 -13.08 10.64
C LEU A 288 -17.77 -13.76 9.37
N ALA A 289 -18.03 -15.06 9.18
CA ALA A 289 -17.61 -15.79 7.99
C ALA A 289 -18.18 -15.17 6.69
N ILE A 290 -19.47 -14.83 6.67
CA ILE A 290 -20.10 -14.15 5.52
C ILE A 290 -19.50 -12.74 5.35
N GLY A 291 -19.27 -12.04 6.46
CA GLY A 291 -18.68 -10.71 6.47
C GLY A 291 -17.27 -10.70 5.87
N THR A 292 -16.42 -11.63 6.29
CA THR A 292 -15.01 -11.73 5.87
C THR A 292 -14.87 -12.25 4.45
N GLN A 293 -15.67 -13.24 4.05
CA GLN A 293 -15.53 -13.89 2.74
C GLN A 293 -16.30 -13.20 1.62
N ARG A 294 -17.37 -12.46 1.93
CA ARG A 294 -18.26 -11.88 0.91
C ARG A 294 -18.44 -10.38 1.06
N ALA A 295 -18.85 -9.91 2.24
CA ALA A 295 -19.17 -8.50 2.43
C ALA A 295 -17.93 -7.61 2.30
N TRP A 296 -16.81 -8.00 2.94
CA TRP A 296 -15.59 -7.20 2.94
C TRP A 296 -14.93 -7.13 1.55
N PRO A 297 -14.73 -8.23 0.81
CA PRO A 297 -14.28 -8.16 -0.58
C PRO A 297 -15.18 -7.31 -1.47
N GLU A 298 -16.50 -7.38 -1.29
CA GLU A 298 -17.44 -6.58 -2.08
C GLU A 298 -17.40 -5.10 -1.71
N VAL A 299 -17.25 -4.76 -0.43
CA VAL A 299 -17.02 -3.37 0.00
C VAL A 299 -15.67 -2.86 -0.52
N ALA A 300 -14.62 -3.67 -0.47
CA ALA A 300 -13.31 -3.32 -1.00
C ALA A 300 -13.37 -3.03 -2.51
N ARG A 301 -14.05 -3.90 -3.26
CA ARG A 301 -14.26 -3.74 -4.70
C ARG A 301 -15.13 -2.52 -5.01
N SER A 302 -16.30 -2.43 -4.37
CA SER A 302 -17.29 -1.40 -4.67
C SER A 302 -16.91 -0.01 -4.20
N ARG A 303 -16.13 0.13 -3.12
CA ARG A 303 -15.74 1.43 -2.55
C ARG A 303 -14.34 1.87 -2.97
N TYR A 304 -13.40 0.95 -3.02
CA TYR A 304 -11.98 1.24 -3.22
C TYR A 304 -11.43 0.73 -4.56
N ASP A 305 -12.26 0.12 -5.42
CA ASP A 305 -11.83 -0.50 -6.67
C ASP A 305 -10.66 -1.48 -6.46
N TYR A 306 -10.71 -2.26 -5.37
CA TYR A 306 -9.70 -3.25 -5.01
C TYR A 306 -10.29 -4.67 -5.02
N ASP A 307 -9.66 -5.58 -5.77
CA ASP A 307 -10.04 -6.99 -5.79
C ASP A 307 -9.25 -7.75 -4.73
N TRP A 308 -9.94 -8.09 -3.64
CA TRP A 308 -9.36 -8.80 -2.50
C TRP A 308 -8.71 -10.15 -2.87
N ASN A 309 -9.32 -10.87 -3.81
CA ASN A 309 -8.91 -12.22 -4.16
C ASN A 309 -7.71 -12.22 -5.11
N ARG A 310 -7.65 -11.23 -6.01
CA ARG A 310 -6.51 -11.04 -6.92
C ARG A 310 -5.38 -10.22 -6.30
N GLN A 311 -5.65 -9.56 -5.18
CA GLN A 311 -4.76 -8.62 -4.52
C GLN A 311 -4.27 -7.50 -5.46
N ASP A 312 -5.12 -7.11 -6.41
CA ASP A 312 -4.86 -6.12 -7.45
C ASP A 312 -6.07 -5.18 -7.58
N HIS A 313 -5.94 -4.15 -8.40
CA HIS A 313 -6.99 -3.21 -8.72
C HIS A 313 -8.18 -3.91 -9.42
N ALA A 314 -9.39 -3.68 -8.90
CA ALA A 314 -10.63 -4.04 -9.58
C ALA A 314 -10.90 -3.01 -10.69
N ARG A 315 -10.28 -3.24 -11.85
CA ARG A 315 -10.36 -2.35 -13.01
C ARG A 315 -11.79 -2.38 -13.60
N PRO A 316 -12.45 -1.22 -13.79
CA PRO A 316 -13.69 -1.14 -14.56
C PRO A 316 -13.51 -1.72 -15.98
N PRO A 317 -14.56 -2.24 -16.62
CA PRO A 317 -14.46 -2.80 -17.97
C PRO A 317 -13.90 -1.84 -19.03
N TRP A 318 -14.06 -0.53 -18.82
CA TRP A 318 -13.53 0.52 -19.70
C TRP A 318 -12.09 0.94 -19.36
N TRP A 319 -11.51 0.39 -18.30
CA TRP A 319 -10.15 0.70 -17.85
C TRP A 319 -9.08 -0.11 -18.61
N THR A 320 -9.48 -1.27 -19.14
CA THR A 320 -8.57 -2.10 -19.94
C THR A 320 -8.31 -1.47 -21.30
N PRO A 321 -7.07 -1.55 -21.81
CA PRO A 321 -6.71 -0.93 -23.06
C PRO A 321 -7.45 -1.64 -24.20
N ARG A 322 -8.29 -0.89 -24.91
CA ARG A 322 -8.54 -1.20 -26.32
C ARG A 322 -7.70 -0.21 -27.09
N ALA A 323 -6.55 -0.64 -27.61
CA ALA A 323 -5.74 0.21 -28.46
C ALA A 323 -6.66 0.77 -29.55
N SER A 324 -7.02 2.05 -29.45
CA SER A 324 -7.90 2.63 -30.43
C SER A 324 -7.11 2.80 -31.72
N ASP A 325 -7.61 2.21 -32.80
CA ASP A 325 -7.13 2.42 -34.19
C ASP A 325 -7.23 3.88 -34.65
N ARG A 326 -7.51 4.83 -33.74
CA ARG A 326 -7.66 6.26 -34.00
C ARG A 326 -6.57 7.10 -33.34
N ALA A 327 -5.70 6.51 -32.52
CA ALA A 327 -4.64 7.27 -31.87
C ALA A 327 -3.57 7.72 -32.87
N LEU A 328 -3.07 8.97 -32.72
CA LEU A 328 -1.93 9.47 -33.49
C LEU A 328 -0.72 8.55 -33.35
N ARG A 329 -0.06 8.23 -34.47
CA ARG A 329 1.21 7.49 -34.45
C ARG A 329 2.32 8.50 -34.22
N ILE A 330 3.10 8.26 -33.17
CA ILE A 330 4.15 9.18 -32.72
C ILE A 330 5.48 8.49 -32.84
N TRP A 331 6.49 9.22 -33.31
CA TRP A 331 7.87 8.80 -33.39
C TRP A 331 8.75 9.83 -32.70
N LEU A 332 9.77 9.34 -31.99
CA LEU A 332 10.88 10.16 -31.53
C LEU A 332 12.12 9.74 -32.30
N ALA A 333 12.79 10.73 -32.91
CA ALA A 333 14.08 10.56 -33.54
C ALA A 333 15.15 11.36 -32.78
N LEU A 334 16.28 10.73 -32.46
CA LEU A 334 17.45 11.37 -31.86
C LEU A 334 18.73 10.87 -32.56
N PRO A 335 19.78 11.69 -32.61
CA PRO A 335 21.07 11.25 -33.09
C PRO A 335 21.78 10.42 -32.02
N VAL A 336 22.21 9.23 -32.41
CA VAL A 336 22.94 8.27 -31.59
C VAL A 336 24.17 7.83 -32.37
N ARG A 337 25.37 8.10 -31.80
CA ARG A 337 26.66 7.78 -32.44
C ARG A 337 26.75 8.33 -33.88
N GLY A 338 26.39 9.60 -34.05
CA GLY A 338 26.42 10.29 -35.35
C GLY A 338 25.30 9.92 -36.33
N GLN A 339 24.35 9.05 -35.95
CA GLN A 339 23.26 8.61 -36.84
C GLN A 339 21.89 8.85 -36.23
N TRP A 340 20.95 9.37 -37.01
CA TRP A 340 19.56 9.51 -36.59
C TRP A 340 18.89 8.14 -36.46
N ARG A 341 18.39 7.84 -35.25
CA ARG A 341 17.56 6.67 -34.99
C ARG A 341 16.16 7.13 -34.58
N ALA A 342 15.15 6.54 -35.18
CA ALA A 342 13.75 6.83 -34.88
C ALA A 342 13.05 5.57 -34.35
N LYS A 343 12.30 5.71 -33.25
CA LYS A 343 11.45 4.65 -32.71
C LYS A 343 10.03 5.16 -32.46
N PRO A 344 9.01 4.31 -32.61
CA PRO A 344 7.64 4.69 -32.31
C PRO A 344 7.48 4.86 -30.79
N VAL A 345 6.63 5.79 -30.39
CA VAL A 345 6.20 6.01 -29.00
C VAL A 345 4.91 5.24 -28.77
N ALA A 346 4.86 4.45 -27.68
CA ALA A 346 3.70 3.62 -27.39
C ALA A 346 2.42 4.47 -27.18
N ALA A 347 1.29 3.94 -27.61
CA ALA A 347 -0.02 4.60 -27.44
C ALA A 347 -0.63 4.38 -26.04
N VAL A 348 -0.07 3.43 -25.30
CA VAL A 348 -0.50 3.00 -23.97
C VAL A 348 0.57 3.43 -22.96
N GLY A 349 0.15 3.95 -21.81
CA GLY A 349 1.04 4.34 -20.72
C GLY A 349 1.63 3.14 -19.97
N ILE A 350 2.56 3.41 -19.06
CA ILE A 350 3.21 2.38 -18.22
C ILE A 350 2.22 1.65 -17.31
N SER A 351 1.12 2.33 -16.95
CA SER A 351 0.00 1.72 -16.22
C SER A 351 -0.90 0.81 -17.08
N GLN A 352 -0.52 0.56 -18.34
CA GLN A 352 -1.29 -0.20 -19.33
C GLN A 352 -2.65 0.44 -19.66
N ILE A 353 -2.73 1.77 -19.55
CA ILE A 353 -3.94 2.55 -19.80
C ILE A 353 -3.84 3.28 -21.14
N GLU A 354 -4.94 3.30 -21.91
CA GLU A 354 -5.02 4.06 -23.15
C GLU A 354 -4.98 5.57 -22.87
N LEU A 355 -4.18 6.32 -23.65
CA LEU A 355 -3.91 7.74 -23.42
C LEU A 355 -4.79 8.69 -24.26
N SER A 356 -5.98 8.24 -24.67
CA SER A 356 -6.95 9.08 -25.43
C SER A 356 -7.72 10.03 -24.51
N ASP A 357 -8.12 11.19 -25.04
CA ASP A 357 -8.82 12.22 -24.25
C ASP A 357 -10.13 11.73 -23.63
N GLU A 358 -10.83 10.85 -24.34
CA GLU A 358 -12.04 10.24 -23.84
C GLU A 358 -11.75 9.32 -22.63
N HIS A 359 -10.74 8.46 -22.72
CA HIS A 359 -10.35 7.59 -21.61
C HIS A 359 -9.87 8.39 -20.40
N LEU A 360 -9.00 9.38 -20.60
CA LEU A 360 -8.52 10.23 -19.50
C LEU A 360 -9.67 11.01 -18.84
N ARG A 361 -10.67 11.45 -19.62
CA ARG A 361 -11.88 12.09 -19.06
C ARG A 361 -12.70 11.12 -18.22
N ARG A 362 -12.90 9.88 -18.69
CA ARG A 362 -13.59 8.83 -17.92
C ARG A 362 -12.86 8.52 -16.61
N ILE A 363 -11.53 8.42 -16.66
CA ILE A 363 -10.67 8.24 -15.48
C ILE A 363 -10.89 9.39 -14.49
N ARG A 364 -10.79 10.64 -14.93
CA ARG A 364 -11.03 11.81 -14.08
C ARG A 364 -12.40 11.79 -13.43
N THR A 365 -13.46 11.56 -14.22
CA THR A 365 -14.84 11.52 -13.71
C THR A 365 -14.99 10.40 -12.68
N HIS A 366 -14.42 9.22 -12.94
CA HIS A 366 -14.43 8.10 -12.00
C HIS A 366 -13.71 8.45 -10.70
N LEU A 367 -12.46 8.94 -10.78
CA LEU A 367 -11.67 9.29 -9.61
C LEU A 367 -12.29 10.43 -8.79
N LEU A 368 -12.89 11.42 -9.45
CA LEU A 368 -13.65 12.50 -8.80
C LEU A 368 -14.88 11.96 -8.06
N GLY A 369 -15.65 11.06 -8.69
CA GLY A 369 -16.77 10.38 -8.05
C GLY A 369 -16.36 9.56 -6.83
N ARG A 370 -15.10 9.10 -6.80
CA ARG A 370 -14.47 8.39 -5.67
C ARG A 370 -13.74 9.31 -4.69
N GLN A 371 -13.75 10.63 -4.90
CA GLN A 371 -12.94 11.59 -4.13
C GLN A 371 -11.45 11.19 -4.02
N TYR A 372 -10.92 10.49 -5.02
CA TYR A 372 -9.56 9.93 -5.04
C TYR A 372 -9.27 8.91 -3.91
N THR A 373 -10.29 8.36 -3.25
CA THR A 373 -10.15 7.22 -2.33
C THR A 373 -10.37 5.91 -3.08
N SER A 374 -9.50 5.64 -4.06
CA SER A 374 -9.58 4.45 -4.93
C SER A 374 -8.19 3.92 -5.23
N ALA A 375 -8.07 2.59 -5.37
CA ALA A 375 -6.82 1.93 -5.75
C ALA A 375 -6.37 2.32 -7.16
N LEU A 376 -7.28 2.88 -7.96
CA LEU A 376 -7.02 3.34 -9.32
C LEU A 376 -6.46 4.78 -9.38
N THR A 377 -6.33 5.45 -8.23
CA THR A 377 -5.91 6.86 -8.16
C THR A 377 -4.50 7.06 -8.69
N SER A 378 -3.51 6.31 -8.19
CA SER A 378 -2.13 6.42 -8.68
C SER A 378 -2.03 6.02 -10.16
N PRO A 379 -2.54 4.85 -10.62
CA PRO A 379 -2.54 4.50 -12.04
C PRO A 379 -3.22 5.53 -12.95
N GLY A 380 -4.29 6.18 -12.48
CA GLY A 380 -4.98 7.23 -13.22
C GLY A 380 -4.13 8.49 -13.39
N PHE A 381 -3.45 8.96 -12.34
CA PHE A 381 -2.52 10.08 -12.46
C PHE A 381 -1.29 9.74 -13.31
N VAL A 382 -0.78 8.51 -13.23
CA VAL A 382 0.27 8.01 -14.13
C VAL A 382 -0.18 8.09 -15.59
N ALA A 383 -1.42 7.69 -15.89
CA ALA A 383 -1.96 7.80 -17.25
C ALA A 383 -2.10 9.25 -17.71
N GLU A 384 -2.56 10.17 -16.84
CA GLU A 384 -2.61 11.59 -17.16
C GLU A 384 -1.21 12.17 -17.43
N TYR A 385 -0.24 11.79 -16.61
CA TYR A 385 1.15 12.20 -16.76
C TYR A 385 1.77 11.67 -18.05
N ASP A 386 1.60 10.39 -18.35
CA ASP A 386 2.07 9.75 -19.58
C ASP A 386 1.43 10.37 -20.82
N ALA A 387 0.13 10.68 -20.76
CA ALA A 387 -0.54 11.39 -21.84
C ALA A 387 0.02 12.80 -22.04
N ALA A 388 0.36 13.51 -20.95
CA ALA A 388 0.99 14.82 -21.03
C ALA A 388 2.41 14.74 -21.61
N CYS A 389 3.21 13.77 -21.20
CA CYS A 389 4.54 13.49 -21.76
C CYS A 389 4.44 13.14 -23.24
N ARG A 390 3.53 12.25 -23.62
CA ARG A 390 3.27 11.89 -25.02
C ARG A 390 2.87 13.07 -25.87
N ARG A 391 2.21 14.09 -25.31
CA ARG A 391 1.81 15.30 -26.03
C ARG A 391 2.83 16.45 -25.93
N LEU A 392 3.95 16.23 -25.24
CA LEU A 392 4.94 17.25 -24.91
C LEU A 392 4.31 18.49 -24.24
N ASN A 393 3.29 18.26 -23.38
CA ASN A 393 2.58 19.34 -22.70
C ASN A 393 3.11 19.50 -21.27
N ALA A 394 4.07 20.41 -21.10
CA ALA A 394 4.70 20.73 -19.82
C ALA A 394 3.68 21.10 -18.72
N SER A 395 2.70 21.96 -19.03
CA SER A 395 1.68 22.40 -18.07
C SER A 395 0.83 21.24 -17.55
N ALA A 396 0.37 20.37 -18.45
CA ALA A 396 -0.42 19.19 -18.09
C ALA A 396 0.41 18.17 -17.30
N ARG A 397 1.71 18.04 -17.62
CA ARG A 397 2.66 17.16 -16.95
C ARG A 397 2.86 17.58 -15.49
N LEU A 398 3.19 18.85 -15.27
CA LEU A 398 3.32 19.47 -13.95
C LEU A 398 2.00 19.42 -13.16
N LYS A 399 0.86 19.63 -13.82
CA LYS A 399 -0.46 19.51 -13.19
C LYS A 399 -0.73 18.10 -12.68
N ALA A 400 -0.47 17.09 -13.52
CA ALA A 400 -0.70 15.69 -13.17
C ALA A 400 0.18 15.26 -12.00
N CYS A 401 1.45 15.65 -11.97
CA CYS A 401 2.33 15.38 -10.83
C CYS A 401 1.93 16.14 -9.57
N THR A 402 1.56 17.42 -9.69
CA THR A 402 1.11 18.21 -8.54
C THR A 402 -0.15 17.64 -7.91
N GLU A 403 -1.16 17.34 -8.73
CA GLU A 403 -2.40 16.72 -8.25
C GLU A 403 -2.14 15.29 -7.78
N GLY A 404 -1.29 14.51 -8.45
CA GLY A 404 -0.84 13.19 -7.98
C GLY A 404 -0.21 13.27 -6.59
N ALA A 405 0.79 14.12 -6.38
CA ALA A 405 1.42 14.32 -5.08
C ALA A 405 0.39 14.71 -3.99
N ARG A 406 -0.54 15.62 -4.30
CA ARG A 406 -1.60 16.05 -3.39
C ARG A 406 -2.65 14.97 -3.12
N ARG A 407 -3.01 14.15 -4.11
CA ARG A 407 -4.23 13.31 -4.13
C ARG A 407 -3.99 11.80 -4.16
N SER A 408 -2.82 11.29 -4.54
CA SER A 408 -2.47 9.86 -4.43
C SER A 408 -1.61 9.55 -3.20
N GLY A 409 -0.63 10.40 -2.88
CA GLY A 409 0.24 10.24 -1.70
C GLY A 409 1.47 9.42 -1.98
N ASP A 410 1.55 8.91 -3.21
CA ASP A 410 2.68 8.20 -3.74
C ASP A 410 3.87 9.17 -3.90
N PRO A 411 4.99 8.94 -3.19
CA PRO A 411 6.15 9.82 -3.21
C PRO A 411 6.79 9.94 -4.60
N LEU A 412 6.54 8.98 -5.50
CA LEU A 412 7.05 9.04 -6.88
C LEU A 412 6.53 10.27 -7.63
N PHE A 413 5.31 10.74 -7.36
CA PHE A 413 4.79 11.95 -8.01
C PHE A 413 5.54 13.21 -7.57
N LEU A 414 5.98 13.28 -6.31
CA LEU A 414 6.76 14.42 -5.85
C LEU A 414 8.17 14.38 -6.44
N HIS A 415 8.82 13.22 -6.45
CA HIS A 415 10.12 13.07 -7.10
C HIS A 415 10.04 13.47 -8.58
N THR A 416 9.00 13.00 -9.27
CA THR A 416 8.74 13.36 -10.67
C THR A 416 8.45 14.86 -10.82
N LEU A 417 7.68 15.47 -9.91
CA LEU A 417 7.43 16.91 -9.90
C LEU A 417 8.73 17.72 -9.76
N LEU A 418 9.61 17.36 -8.82
CA LEU A 418 10.87 18.07 -8.61
C LEU A 418 11.80 17.92 -9.83
N SER A 419 11.90 16.71 -10.39
CA SER A 419 12.64 16.46 -11.63
C SER A 419 12.08 17.30 -12.79
N ASP A 420 10.76 17.38 -12.92
CA ASP A 420 10.11 18.19 -13.94
C ASP A 420 10.32 19.69 -13.74
N LEU A 421 10.17 20.20 -12.53
CA LEU A 421 10.43 21.62 -12.23
C LEU A 421 11.89 21.98 -12.54
N TRP A 422 12.82 21.06 -12.26
CA TRP A 422 14.23 21.22 -12.63
C TRP A 422 14.44 21.26 -14.14
N MET A 423 13.93 20.25 -14.86
CA MET A 423 14.09 20.16 -16.32
C MET A 423 13.36 21.31 -17.05
N LEU A 424 12.23 21.75 -16.53
CA LEU A 424 11.40 22.80 -17.12
C LEU A 424 11.73 24.19 -16.60
N ALA A 425 12.80 24.34 -15.81
CA ALA A 425 13.23 25.61 -15.24
C ALA A 425 13.39 26.68 -16.33
N GLY A 426 12.80 27.86 -16.13
CA GLY A 426 12.75 28.95 -17.12
C GLY A 426 11.43 29.04 -17.90
N LEU A 427 10.57 28.01 -17.88
CA LEU A 427 9.22 28.13 -18.44
C LEU A 427 8.27 28.84 -17.45
N PRO A 428 7.38 29.74 -17.94
CA PRO A 428 6.35 30.37 -17.10
C PRO A 428 5.45 29.35 -16.40
N GLU A 429 5.16 28.23 -17.05
CA GLU A 429 4.37 27.14 -16.49
C GLU A 429 5.07 26.52 -15.28
N ALA A 430 6.38 26.26 -15.37
CA ALA A 430 7.15 25.69 -14.26
C ALA A 430 7.19 26.67 -13.08
N ALA A 431 7.35 27.97 -13.32
CA ALA A 431 7.30 28.98 -12.28
C ALA A 431 5.98 28.95 -11.49
N LYS A 432 4.83 28.81 -12.19
CA LYS A 432 3.51 28.68 -11.56
C LYS A 432 3.41 27.47 -10.63
N TYR A 433 3.97 26.33 -11.03
CA TYR A 433 3.95 25.12 -10.18
C TYR A 433 5.06 25.10 -9.13
N THR A 434 6.07 25.97 -9.23
CA THR A 434 7.09 26.13 -8.18
C THR A 434 6.51 26.79 -6.93
N GLU A 435 5.42 27.56 -7.06
CA GLU A 435 4.69 28.11 -5.90
C GLU A 435 4.18 27.03 -4.95
N VAL A 436 3.96 25.81 -5.46
CA VAL A 436 3.62 24.65 -4.66
C VAL A 436 4.69 24.36 -3.61
N LEU A 437 5.96 24.70 -3.89
CA LEU A 437 7.06 24.59 -2.93
C LEU A 437 7.05 25.66 -1.83
N ARG A 438 6.24 26.73 -1.95
CA ARG A 438 6.00 27.68 -0.85
C ARG A 438 5.10 27.10 0.22
N ASP A 439 4.12 26.32 -0.24
CA ASP A 439 3.25 25.62 0.67
C ASP A 439 4.01 24.41 1.18
N GLY A 440 4.66 24.57 2.33
CA GLY A 440 5.25 23.47 3.09
C GLY A 440 4.28 22.29 3.15
N ARG A 441 2.96 22.59 3.18
CA ARG A 441 1.73 21.93 2.63
C ARG A 441 1.79 20.75 1.67
N VAL A 442 2.51 20.96 0.60
CA VAL A 442 2.50 20.10 -0.58
C VAL A 442 3.85 19.43 -0.75
N VAL A 443 4.91 20.10 -0.28
CA VAL A 443 6.25 19.54 -0.12
C VAL A 443 6.43 19.17 1.35
N TRP A 444 5.52 18.35 1.87
CA TRP A 444 5.73 17.73 3.18
C TRP A 444 6.85 16.70 3.07
N TYR A 445 7.71 16.66 2.06
CA TYR A 445 8.92 15.84 2.09
C TYR A 445 10.14 16.73 1.97
N PRO A 446 10.64 17.33 3.05
CA PRO A 446 11.97 17.88 3.02
C PRO A 446 12.88 16.97 3.87
N THR A 447 13.38 15.85 3.31
CA THR A 447 14.65 15.27 3.76
C THR A 447 15.76 16.24 3.41
N HIS A 448 16.98 16.07 3.92
CA HIS A 448 18.13 16.80 3.36
C HIS A 448 18.18 16.67 1.82
N ASP A 449 17.92 15.47 1.30
CA ASP A 449 17.99 15.12 -0.12
C ASP A 449 16.86 15.63 -0.99
N SER A 450 15.74 16.10 -0.41
CA SER A 450 14.66 16.76 -1.16
C SER A 450 14.56 18.26 -0.85
N ARG A 451 14.97 18.71 0.35
CA ARG A 451 15.15 20.13 0.71
C ARG A 451 16.18 20.79 -0.17
N LEU A 452 17.29 20.09 -0.42
CA LEU A 452 18.35 20.61 -1.27
C LEU A 452 17.84 20.84 -2.70
N PRO A 453 17.30 19.82 -3.41
CA PRO A 453 16.69 20.04 -4.72
C PRO A 453 15.55 21.06 -4.71
N ALA A 454 14.67 21.07 -3.70
CA ALA A 454 13.59 22.05 -3.61
C ALA A 454 14.14 23.48 -3.47
N GLY A 455 15.14 23.67 -2.62
CA GLY A 455 15.85 24.93 -2.47
C GLY A 455 16.57 25.34 -3.75
N ASP A 456 17.22 24.39 -4.43
CA ASP A 456 17.86 24.63 -5.72
C ASP A 456 16.83 25.03 -6.78
N ILE A 457 15.68 24.34 -6.87
CA ILE A 457 14.57 24.70 -7.77
C ILE A 457 14.04 26.10 -7.43
N CYS A 458 13.80 26.42 -6.16
CA CYS A 458 13.39 27.76 -5.75
C CYS A 458 14.42 28.82 -6.17
N ALA A 459 15.72 28.58 -5.94
CA ALA A 459 16.78 29.50 -6.34
C ALA A 459 16.83 29.67 -7.87
N ARG A 460 16.67 28.58 -8.61
CA ARG A 460 16.60 28.53 -10.09
C ARG A 460 15.44 29.35 -10.65
N HIS A 461 14.33 29.43 -9.92
CA HIS A 461 13.16 30.22 -10.27
C HIS A 461 13.15 31.62 -9.64
N GLY A 462 14.27 32.09 -9.07
CA GLY A 462 14.39 33.42 -8.46
C GLY A 462 13.67 33.58 -7.11
N MET A 463 13.17 32.50 -6.51
CA MET A 463 12.53 32.45 -5.20
C MET A 463 13.58 32.34 -4.09
N ILE A 464 14.47 33.34 -3.99
CA ILE A 464 15.66 33.29 -3.13
C ILE A 464 15.30 33.15 -1.65
N ARG A 465 14.23 33.81 -1.19
CA ARG A 465 13.81 33.73 0.21
C ARG A 465 13.41 32.30 0.58
N GLU A 466 12.62 31.66 -0.27
CA GLU A 466 12.15 30.30 -0.10
C GLU A 466 13.28 29.29 -0.26
N ALA A 467 14.21 29.52 -1.18
CA ALA A 467 15.42 28.72 -1.32
C ALA A 467 16.26 28.72 -0.02
N LEU A 468 16.50 29.90 0.54
CA LEU A 468 17.23 30.05 1.81
C LEU A 468 16.50 29.38 2.97
N GLN A 469 15.16 29.45 3.00
CA GLN A 469 14.36 28.70 3.97
C GLN A 469 14.60 27.19 3.81
N TRP A 470 14.48 26.66 2.59
CA TRP A 470 14.69 25.24 2.33
C TRP A 470 16.10 24.76 2.71
N TYR A 471 17.13 25.53 2.39
CA TYR A 471 18.51 25.22 2.78
C TYR A 471 18.71 25.29 4.30
N GLY A 472 18.10 26.27 4.97
CA GLY A 472 18.15 26.38 6.43
C GLY A 472 17.47 25.18 7.11
N GLU A 473 16.31 24.76 6.60
CA GLU A 473 15.64 23.53 7.04
C GLU A 473 16.50 22.29 6.75
N ALA A 474 17.37 22.33 5.73
CA ALA A 474 18.31 21.24 5.42
C ALA A 474 19.52 21.24 6.37
N GLY A 475 19.62 22.19 7.31
CA GLY A 475 20.76 22.31 8.21
C GLY A 475 21.97 22.99 7.56
N ILE A 476 21.80 23.65 6.42
CA ILE A 476 22.90 24.37 5.75
C ILE A 476 23.09 25.72 6.44
N PRO A 477 24.33 26.06 6.88
CA PRO A 477 24.61 27.35 7.49
C PRO A 477 24.22 28.52 6.57
N PRO A 478 23.69 29.64 7.10
CA PRO A 478 23.18 30.75 6.29
C PRO A 478 24.16 31.32 5.26
N THR A 479 25.46 31.34 5.57
CA THR A 479 26.51 31.80 4.64
C THR A 479 26.64 30.88 3.43
N ARG A 480 26.70 29.56 3.65
CA ARG A 480 26.73 28.54 2.60
C ARG A 480 25.42 28.47 1.82
N ALA A 481 24.28 28.69 2.49
CA ALA A 481 22.96 28.73 1.84
C ALA A 481 22.87 29.88 0.83
N LYS A 482 23.36 31.08 1.17
CA LYS A 482 23.43 32.24 0.27
C LYS A 482 24.34 31.98 -0.93
N GLU A 483 25.53 31.43 -0.67
CA GLU A 483 26.47 31.05 -1.72
C GLU A 483 25.85 30.02 -2.68
N ARG A 484 25.22 28.97 -2.15
CA ARG A 484 24.53 27.97 -2.96
C ARG A 484 23.39 28.60 -3.78
N ALA A 485 22.53 29.40 -3.17
CA ALA A 485 21.44 30.08 -3.88
C ALA A 485 21.96 30.93 -5.06
N SER A 486 23.07 31.66 -4.86
CA SER A 486 23.68 32.46 -5.94
C SER A 486 24.24 31.61 -7.08
N ARG A 487 24.83 30.44 -6.78
CA ARG A 487 25.32 29.50 -7.79
C ARG A 487 24.20 28.79 -8.54
N MET A 488 23.03 28.66 -7.91
CA MET A 488 21.87 27.96 -8.48
C MET A 488 20.99 28.84 -9.35
N ALA A 489 21.15 30.16 -9.34
CA ALA A 489 20.44 31.04 -10.28
C ALA A 489 20.86 30.68 -11.71
N ILE A 490 20.02 29.94 -12.45
CA ILE A 490 20.35 29.46 -13.80
C ILE A 490 20.28 30.60 -14.82
N PHE A 491 21.26 30.60 -15.71
CA PHE A 491 21.17 31.18 -17.04
C PHE A 491 20.05 30.54 -17.88
N THR A 492 18.92 31.23 -18.02
CA THR A 492 17.75 30.76 -18.81
C THR A 492 17.59 31.52 -20.13
N SER A 493 18.69 32.00 -20.72
CA SER A 493 18.69 32.71 -22.01
C SER A 493 19.12 31.84 -23.19
N GLY A 494 19.26 30.52 -22.99
CA GLY A 494 19.55 29.60 -24.08
C GLY A 494 18.47 29.61 -25.15
N ARG A 495 18.90 29.66 -26.42
CA ARG A 495 18.05 29.66 -27.61
C ARG A 495 18.58 28.67 -28.62
N LEU A 496 17.68 27.89 -29.22
CA LEU A 496 18.00 26.97 -30.30
C LEU A 496 17.07 27.21 -31.48
N GLN A 497 17.64 27.35 -32.68
CA GLN A 497 16.88 27.62 -33.90
C GLN A 497 17.32 26.76 -35.08
N GLY A 498 16.37 26.41 -35.93
CA GLY A 498 16.59 25.63 -37.14
C GLY A 498 15.39 25.63 -38.08
N THR A 499 15.47 24.84 -39.15
CA THR A 499 14.40 24.73 -40.15
C THR A 499 14.14 23.28 -40.52
N PHE A 500 12.87 22.87 -40.55
CA PHE A 500 12.43 21.59 -41.10
C PHE A 500 12.12 21.71 -42.60
N VAL A 501 12.54 20.73 -43.38
CA VAL A 501 12.21 20.59 -44.82
C VAL A 501 11.69 19.18 -45.10
N GLY A 502 10.73 19.03 -46.02
CA GLY A 502 10.27 17.72 -46.50
C GLY A 502 9.13 17.06 -45.71
N SER A 503 8.42 17.80 -44.85
CA SER A 503 7.26 17.23 -44.13
C SER A 503 6.09 16.93 -45.06
N ALA A 504 5.58 15.69 -45.03
CA ALA A 504 4.39 15.31 -45.78
C ALA A 504 3.14 16.02 -45.23
N ARG A 505 2.13 16.24 -46.08
CA ARG A 505 0.87 16.89 -45.69
C ARG A 505 0.20 16.12 -44.55
N GLY A 506 -0.15 16.82 -43.47
CA GLY A 506 -0.77 16.23 -42.27
C GLY A 506 0.20 15.67 -41.24
N VAL A 507 1.52 15.71 -41.48
CA VAL A 507 2.54 15.36 -40.49
C VAL A 507 2.88 16.59 -39.64
N THR A 508 2.80 16.44 -38.32
CA THR A 508 3.26 17.48 -37.39
C THR A 508 4.66 17.11 -36.89
N ALA A 509 5.63 17.98 -37.14
CA ALA A 509 6.97 17.87 -36.60
C ALA A 509 7.22 18.92 -35.52
N ALA A 510 7.93 18.53 -34.46
CA ALA A 510 8.43 19.44 -33.45
C ALA A 510 9.92 19.14 -33.20
N ALA A 511 10.72 20.19 -33.08
CA ALA A 511 12.05 20.05 -32.53
C ALA A 511 11.93 19.82 -31.03
N VAL A 512 12.73 18.90 -30.51
CA VAL A 512 12.81 18.63 -29.08
C VAL A 512 14.26 18.67 -28.64
N ILE A 513 14.51 18.99 -27.38
CA ILE A 513 15.83 18.83 -26.78
C ILE A 513 15.72 17.91 -25.58
N VAL A 514 16.70 17.01 -25.46
CA VAL A 514 16.86 16.09 -24.33
C VAL A 514 18.27 16.25 -23.77
N PRO A 515 18.49 16.02 -22.46
CA PRO A 515 19.83 15.96 -21.91
C PRO A 515 20.69 14.94 -22.66
N ALA A 516 21.99 15.23 -22.86
CA ALA A 516 22.86 14.36 -23.65
C ALA A 516 23.00 12.95 -23.08
N GLN A 517 22.81 12.80 -21.76
CA GLN A 517 22.85 11.54 -21.00
C GLN A 517 21.45 10.94 -20.72
N ALA A 518 20.39 11.46 -21.34
CA ALA A 518 19.02 11.00 -21.10
C ALA A 518 18.86 9.49 -21.40
N GLU A 519 18.09 8.79 -20.57
CA GLU A 519 17.85 7.34 -20.67
C GLU A 519 17.22 6.97 -22.04
N VAL A 520 16.37 7.85 -22.58
CA VAL A 520 15.77 7.69 -23.91
C VAL A 520 16.81 7.60 -25.05
N VAL A 521 17.99 8.20 -24.88
CA VAL A 521 19.11 8.08 -25.84
C VAL A 521 19.67 6.67 -25.85
N GLY A 522 19.83 6.06 -24.66
CA GLY A 522 20.25 4.67 -24.51
C GLY A 522 19.24 3.69 -25.12
N LEU A 523 17.94 3.93 -24.92
CA LEU A 523 16.87 3.13 -25.53
C LEU A 523 16.88 3.19 -27.06
N LEU A 524 17.18 4.35 -27.65
CA LEU A 524 17.34 4.50 -29.10
C LEU A 524 18.61 3.83 -29.62
N ALA A 525 19.66 3.77 -28.81
CA ALA A 525 20.91 3.07 -29.15
C ALA A 525 20.76 1.56 -29.24
N GLY A 526 19.87 0.96 -28.44
CA GLY A 526 19.62 -0.48 -28.48
C GLY A 526 19.00 -0.94 -29.79
N ASP A 527 19.43 -2.10 -30.29
CA ASP A 527 18.94 -2.67 -31.57
C ASP A 527 17.57 -3.36 -31.45
N GLN A 528 17.02 -3.47 -30.24
CA GLN A 528 15.68 -4.04 -30.05
C GLN A 528 14.59 -3.12 -30.62
N PRO A 529 13.56 -3.67 -31.29
CA PRO A 529 12.43 -2.93 -31.85
C PRO A 529 11.45 -2.38 -30.78
N ALA A 530 11.91 -2.24 -29.54
CA ALA A 530 11.11 -1.77 -28.43
C ALA A 530 10.57 -0.35 -28.72
N GLN A 531 9.29 -0.15 -28.46
CA GLN A 531 8.68 1.18 -28.51
C GLN A 531 9.18 2.02 -27.34
N ILE A 532 9.25 3.34 -27.53
CA ILE A 532 9.55 4.27 -26.44
C ILE A 532 8.29 4.44 -25.59
N GLY A 533 8.38 4.19 -24.30
CA GLY A 533 7.28 4.43 -23.36
C GLY A 533 6.96 5.93 -23.25
N PRO A 534 5.68 6.34 -23.18
CA PRO A 534 5.27 7.73 -22.97
C PRO A 534 5.99 8.43 -21.81
N PHE A 535 6.19 7.72 -20.69
CA PHE A 535 6.91 8.20 -19.52
C PHE A 535 8.35 8.66 -19.82
N MET A 536 9.01 8.09 -20.83
CA MET A 536 10.38 8.46 -21.22
C MET A 536 10.45 9.86 -21.82
N LEU A 537 9.35 10.36 -22.38
CA LEU A 537 9.29 11.72 -22.93
C LEU A 537 9.27 12.80 -21.83
N ARG A 538 9.29 12.43 -20.55
CA ARG A 538 9.57 13.36 -19.45
C ARG A 538 10.92 14.07 -19.59
N GLU A 539 11.90 13.38 -20.18
CA GLU A 539 13.27 13.89 -20.40
C GLU A 539 13.35 14.94 -21.52
N VAL A 540 12.24 15.19 -22.24
CA VAL A 540 12.16 16.32 -23.16
C VAL A 540 12.07 17.62 -22.35
N VAL A 541 13.11 18.44 -22.48
CA VAL A 541 13.31 19.70 -21.75
C VAL A 541 12.56 20.84 -22.43
N ARG A 542 12.68 20.97 -23.76
CA ARG A 542 11.88 21.91 -24.56
C ARG A 542 11.37 21.23 -25.82
N SER A 543 10.27 21.75 -26.33
CA SER A 543 9.72 21.38 -27.63
C SER A 543 9.12 22.58 -28.32
N GLY A 544 9.25 22.63 -29.64
CA GLY A 544 8.76 23.74 -30.47
C GLY A 544 8.26 23.19 -31.78
N LYS A 545 7.00 23.50 -32.11
CA LYS A 545 6.44 23.15 -33.41
C LYS A 545 7.06 24.03 -34.49
N ALA A 546 7.27 23.45 -35.66
CA ALA A 546 7.62 24.23 -36.83
C ALA A 546 6.50 25.22 -37.18
N ALA A 547 6.86 26.45 -37.53
CA ALA A 547 5.99 27.39 -38.20
C ALA A 547 5.66 26.88 -39.62
N ALA A 548 4.76 27.59 -40.33
CA ALA A 548 4.32 27.20 -41.67
C ALA A 548 5.47 27.19 -42.70
N ASP A 549 6.52 27.97 -42.48
CA ASP A 549 7.74 28.02 -43.29
C ASP A 549 8.78 26.96 -42.87
N GLY A 550 8.45 26.09 -41.92
CA GLY A 550 9.33 25.06 -41.39
C GLY A 550 10.29 25.53 -40.30
N ARG A 551 10.40 26.84 -40.03
CA ARG A 551 11.29 27.36 -38.98
C ARG A 551 10.79 26.98 -37.60
N PHE A 552 11.70 26.71 -36.69
CA PHE A 552 11.39 26.50 -35.28
C PHE A 552 12.38 27.24 -34.40
N GLU A 553 11.90 27.64 -33.23
CA GLU A 553 12.69 28.29 -32.21
C GLU A 553 12.32 27.71 -30.85
N LEU A 554 13.33 27.35 -30.07
CA LEU A 554 13.22 26.95 -28.68
C LEU A 554 13.93 28.02 -27.86
N THR A 555 13.23 28.58 -26.88
CA THR A 555 13.78 29.60 -25.98
C THR A 555 13.76 29.12 -24.53
N HIS A 556 14.39 29.91 -23.67
CA HIS A 556 14.48 29.66 -22.23
C HIS A 556 15.11 28.31 -21.91
N ILE A 557 16.08 27.87 -22.71
CA ILE A 557 16.76 26.60 -22.48
C ILE A 557 17.73 26.81 -21.30
N PRO A 558 17.66 25.97 -20.25
CA PRO A 558 18.61 26.06 -19.15
C PRO A 558 20.02 25.66 -19.62
N GLU A 559 21.03 26.05 -18.85
CA GLU A 559 22.41 25.64 -19.10
C GLU A 559 22.59 24.10 -18.97
N GLY A 560 23.35 23.51 -19.89
CA GLY A 560 23.69 22.09 -19.88
C GLY A 560 24.03 21.50 -21.24
N ASP A 561 24.33 20.19 -21.24
CA ASP A 561 24.61 19.41 -22.44
C ASP A 561 23.34 18.75 -22.97
N TYR A 562 23.04 18.99 -24.25
CA TYR A 562 21.81 18.56 -24.89
C TYR A 562 22.06 17.81 -26.20
N ARG A 563 21.04 17.06 -26.61
CA ARG A 563 20.88 16.52 -27.95
C ARG A 563 19.61 17.07 -28.57
N LEU A 564 19.70 17.40 -29.86
CA LEU A 564 18.54 17.77 -30.66
C LEU A 564 17.81 16.50 -31.07
N GLY A 565 16.49 16.50 -30.92
CA GLY A 565 15.61 15.47 -31.43
C GLY A 565 14.51 16.02 -32.30
N VAL A 566 13.83 15.10 -32.96
CA VAL A 566 12.65 15.38 -33.77
C VAL A 566 11.52 14.49 -33.29
N TYR A 567 10.44 15.14 -32.85
CA TYR A 567 9.20 14.50 -32.50
C TYR A 567 8.23 14.60 -33.69
N VAL A 568 7.72 13.47 -34.15
CA VAL A 568 6.83 13.40 -35.33
C VAL A 568 5.52 12.75 -34.95
N ALA A 569 4.41 13.47 -35.13
CA ALA A 569 3.07 12.97 -34.95
C ALA A 569 2.35 12.88 -36.30
N VAL A 570 1.77 11.71 -36.59
CA VAL A 570 1.10 11.45 -37.87
C VAL A 570 -0.30 10.86 -37.65
N PRO A 571 -1.30 11.30 -38.42
CA PRO A 571 -2.64 10.71 -38.43
C PRO A 571 -2.61 9.20 -38.69
N HIS A 572 -3.49 8.46 -38.01
CA HIS A 572 -3.57 7.00 -38.12
C HIS A 572 -3.96 6.52 -39.53
N THR A 573 -4.56 7.38 -40.36
CA THR A 573 -4.95 7.05 -41.73
C THR A 573 -3.77 6.66 -42.62
N ASN A 574 -2.55 7.01 -42.23
CA ASN A 574 -1.35 6.71 -43.00
C ASN A 574 -0.68 5.42 -42.50
N ARG A 575 -0.48 4.44 -43.39
CA ARG A 575 0.34 3.26 -43.11
C ARG A 575 1.80 3.67 -43.08
N ILE A 576 2.33 4.03 -41.91
CA ILE A 576 3.73 4.47 -41.78
C ILE A 576 4.59 3.32 -41.31
N ARG A 577 5.69 3.08 -42.04
CA ARG A 577 6.74 2.12 -41.71
C ARG A 577 7.82 2.73 -40.81
N GLY A 578 8.11 4.02 -40.98
CA GLY A 578 9.15 4.69 -40.19
C GLY A 578 9.29 6.18 -40.46
N VAL A 579 10.17 6.81 -39.70
CA VAL A 579 10.57 8.21 -39.87
C VAL A 579 12.08 8.24 -40.10
N ARG A 580 12.51 8.96 -41.14
CA ARG A 580 13.91 9.24 -41.42
C ARG A 580 14.16 10.74 -41.24
N VAL A 581 15.23 11.06 -40.53
CA VAL A 581 15.72 12.42 -40.33
C VAL A 581 17.13 12.50 -40.88
N GLU A 582 17.39 13.52 -41.68
CA GLU A 582 18.72 13.84 -42.19
C GLU A 582 19.08 15.26 -41.77
N SER A 583 20.33 15.48 -41.40
CA SER A 583 20.83 16.77 -40.96
C SER A 583 22.29 16.94 -41.34
N ASN A 584 22.80 18.15 -41.21
CA ASN A 584 24.24 18.39 -41.22
C ASN A 584 24.90 17.80 -39.95
N ALA A 585 26.22 17.54 -40.00
CA ALA A 585 26.98 16.92 -38.92
C ALA A 585 26.89 17.67 -37.57
N ALA A 586 26.71 18.99 -37.60
CA ALA A 586 26.55 19.80 -36.38
C ALA A 586 25.30 19.43 -35.56
N ALA A 587 24.26 18.86 -36.18
CA ALA A 587 23.02 18.48 -35.50
C ALA A 587 23.02 17.04 -34.98
N THR A 588 24.08 16.26 -35.24
CA THR A 588 24.20 14.85 -34.80
C THR A 588 25.04 14.68 -33.53
N GLU A 589 25.79 15.71 -33.15
CA GLU A 589 26.60 15.71 -31.94
C GLU A 589 25.87 16.37 -30.76
N PRO A 590 26.19 16.00 -29.51
CA PRO A 590 25.79 16.79 -28.35
C PRO A 590 26.31 18.23 -28.46
N PHE A 591 25.53 19.17 -27.94
CA PHE A 591 25.94 20.58 -27.84
C PHE A 591 25.70 21.08 -26.42
N ALA A 592 26.55 22.00 -25.98
CA ALA A 592 26.38 22.71 -24.72
C ALA A 592 25.62 24.02 -24.98
N ILE A 593 24.71 24.36 -24.07
CA ILE A 593 24.15 25.71 -23.95
C ILE A 593 24.65 26.25 -22.63
N ASP A 594 25.35 27.38 -22.66
CA ASP A 594 25.88 28.05 -21.48
C ASP A 594 26.01 29.57 -21.74
N ALA A 595 26.57 30.31 -20.79
CA ALA A 595 26.76 31.75 -20.91
C ALA A 595 27.70 32.18 -22.07
N SER A 596 28.61 31.29 -22.50
CA SER A 596 29.54 31.54 -23.60
C SER A 596 28.93 31.23 -24.98
N ALA A 597 27.94 30.33 -25.02
CA ALA A 597 27.20 29.93 -26.22
C ALA A 597 25.68 29.83 -25.97
N PRO A 598 24.97 30.96 -25.74
CA PRO A 598 23.52 30.94 -25.54
C PRO A 598 22.74 30.48 -26.77
N ASP A 599 23.21 30.86 -27.96
CA ASP A 599 22.48 30.76 -29.20
C ASP A 599 23.05 29.64 -30.08
N ILE A 600 22.27 28.57 -30.27
CA ILE A 600 22.63 27.42 -31.09
C ILE A 600 21.81 27.43 -32.39
N SER A 601 22.48 27.40 -33.54
CA SER A 601 21.84 27.16 -34.83
C SER A 601 22.16 25.77 -35.33
N VAL A 602 21.12 24.95 -35.52
CA VAL A 602 21.26 23.54 -35.95
C VAL A 602 21.08 23.35 -37.46
N GLY A 603 20.87 24.44 -38.20
CA GLY A 603 20.68 24.44 -39.64
C GLY A 603 19.36 23.80 -40.08
N THR A 604 19.43 23.00 -41.15
CA THR A 604 18.26 22.38 -41.79
C THR A 604 18.17 20.90 -41.43
N LEU A 605 16.98 20.48 -41.00
CA LEU A 605 16.60 19.09 -40.77
C LEU A 605 15.65 18.63 -41.87
N ARG A 606 16.05 17.66 -42.68
CA ARG A 606 15.19 17.04 -43.69
C ARG A 606 14.45 15.86 -43.07
N LEU A 607 13.13 15.94 -43.06
CA LEU A 607 12.23 14.91 -42.58
C LEU A 607 11.69 14.11 -43.76
N SER A 608 11.60 12.79 -43.60
CA SER A 608 10.95 11.91 -44.57
C SER A 608 10.16 10.83 -43.82
N VAL A 609 8.87 10.73 -44.10
CA VAL A 609 7.99 9.70 -43.53
C VAL A 609 7.91 8.54 -44.53
N LEU A 610 8.35 7.36 -44.09
CA LEU A 610 8.32 6.16 -44.91
C LEU A 610 6.93 5.53 -44.82
N ILE A 611 6.18 5.56 -45.92
CA ILE A 611 4.85 4.95 -46.02
C ILE A 611 5.03 3.48 -46.45
N ALA A 612 4.31 2.55 -45.81
CA ALA A 612 4.23 1.18 -46.26
C ALA A 612 3.26 1.11 -47.44
N GLU A 613 3.74 0.62 -48.58
CA GLU A 613 2.95 0.34 -49.78
C GLU A 613 1.81 -0.67 -49.51
#